data_AF-A0A060HN24-F1
#
_entry.id   AF-A0A060HN24-F1
#
_cell.length_a   1.000
_cell.length_b   1.000
_cell.length_c   1.000
_cell.angle_alpha   90.00
_cell.angle_beta   90.00
_cell.angle_gamma   90.00
#
_symmetry.space_group_name_H-M   'P 1'
#
loop_
_entity.id
_entity.type
_entity.pdbx_description
1 polymer ?
#
loop_
_entity_poly.entity_id
_entity_poly.type
_entity_poly.pdbx_seq_one_letter_code
_entity_poly.pdbx_strand_id
1 'polypeptide(L)'
;MIKVDISRLCTELKPAILGAFSAEDGDDVVIVHEDDIKKVKQALEKALPADDYVVAENTEDPEELAVLKKGDLEQLSLYFCSFCAMVFRSEVERNLHQRVHYFGFG
;
A
#
# COMPACT_ATOMS: atom_id res chain seq x y z
N MET A 1 -12.76 -6.30 -12.23
CA MET A 1 -11.87 -7.38 -11.73
C MET A 1 -10.57 -6.70 -11.36
N ILE A 2 -10.20 -6.69 -10.09
CA ILE A 2 -9.08 -5.88 -9.60
C ILE A 2 -7.81 -6.72 -9.56
N LYS A 3 -6.71 -6.17 -10.07
CA LYS A 3 -5.39 -6.80 -9.99
C LYS A 3 -4.60 -6.21 -8.83
N VAL A 4 -3.89 -7.05 -8.10
CA VAL A 4 -3.03 -6.63 -7.01
C VAL A 4 -1.63 -7.17 -7.28
N ASP A 5 -0.70 -6.28 -7.62
CA ASP A 5 0.71 -6.63 -7.76
C ASP A 5 1.34 -6.78 -6.38
N ILE A 6 1.87 -7.99 -6.15
CA ILE A 6 2.56 -8.39 -4.93
C ILE A 6 4.00 -8.85 -5.24
N SER A 7 4.52 -8.51 -6.43
CA SER A 7 5.88 -8.88 -6.86
C SER A 7 6.97 -8.38 -5.92
N ARG A 8 6.69 -7.27 -5.22
CA ARG A 8 7.58 -6.61 -4.27
C ARG A 8 7.34 -7.01 -2.81
N LEU A 9 6.41 -7.92 -2.55
CA LEU A 9 6.10 -8.40 -1.21
C LEU A 9 6.98 -9.57 -0.80
N CYS A 10 7.38 -9.59 0.47
CA CYS A 10 8.02 -10.76 1.05
C CYS A 10 7.07 -11.96 1.01
N THR A 11 7.63 -13.15 0.73
CA THR A 11 6.92 -14.43 0.59
C THR A 11 6.02 -14.78 1.79
N GLU A 12 6.37 -14.28 2.97
CA GLU A 12 5.65 -14.52 4.23
C GLU A 12 4.28 -13.82 4.30
N LEU A 13 4.08 -12.76 3.51
CA LEU A 13 2.84 -11.97 3.51
C LEU A 13 1.90 -12.31 2.36
N LYS A 14 2.40 -13.02 1.32
CA LYS A 14 1.57 -13.59 0.25
C LYS A 14 0.35 -14.36 0.78
N PRO A 15 0.48 -15.28 1.77
CA PRO A 15 -0.68 -16.01 2.30
C PRO A 15 -1.69 -15.13 3.04
N ALA A 16 -1.26 -14.01 3.64
CA ALA A 16 -2.19 -13.08 4.31
C ALA A 16 -3.11 -12.37 3.29
N ILE A 17 -2.57 -12.04 2.12
CA ILE A 17 -3.33 -11.40 1.03
C ILE A 17 -4.24 -12.41 0.34
N LEU A 18 -3.73 -13.61 0.03
CA LEU A 18 -4.52 -14.72 -0.54
C LEU A 18 -5.64 -15.18 0.41
N GLY A 19 -5.43 -15.09 1.73
CA GLY A 19 -6.47 -15.36 2.72
C GLY A 19 -7.53 -14.26 2.81
N ALA A 20 -7.17 -13.01 2.50
CA ALA A 20 -8.08 -11.87 2.56
C ALA A 20 -9.03 -11.81 1.35
N PHE A 21 -8.59 -12.30 0.19
CA PHE A 21 -9.36 -12.32 -1.04
C PHE A 21 -9.16 -13.69 -1.65
N SER A 22 -10.22 -14.50 -1.78
CA SER A 22 -10.19 -15.83 -2.42
C SER A 22 -9.67 -15.74 -3.86
N ALA A 23 -8.36 -15.61 -4.00
CA ALA A 23 -7.67 -15.27 -5.21
C ALA A 23 -6.92 -16.48 -5.75
N GLU A 24 -6.75 -16.49 -7.06
CA GLU A 24 -5.96 -17.50 -7.74
C GLU A 24 -4.47 -17.13 -7.61
N ASP A 25 -3.65 -18.12 -7.26
CA ASP A 25 -2.20 -17.98 -7.10
C ASP A 25 -1.56 -17.73 -8.48
N GLY A 26 -1.39 -16.46 -8.82
CA GLY A 26 -0.44 -16.02 -9.82
C GLY A 26 0.81 -15.58 -9.09
N ASP A 27 1.94 -16.22 -9.38
CA ASP A 27 3.26 -16.13 -8.73
C ASP A 27 3.61 -14.75 -8.11
N ASP A 28 3.21 -13.65 -8.76
CA ASP A 28 3.39 -12.27 -8.28
C ASP A 28 2.18 -11.32 -8.43
N VAL A 29 1.05 -11.75 -9.00
CA VAL A 29 -0.14 -10.91 -9.22
C VAL A 29 -1.40 -11.64 -8.77
N VAL A 30 -2.10 -11.03 -7.83
CA VAL A 30 -3.34 -11.54 -7.23
C VAL A 30 -4.54 -10.91 -7.92
N ILE A 31 -5.44 -11.73 -8.48
CA ILE A 31 -6.69 -11.25 -9.08
C ILE A 31 -7.82 -11.34 -8.05
N VAL A 32 -8.39 -10.20 -7.72
CA VAL A 32 -9.52 -10.07 -6.80
C VAL A 32 -10.81 -9.88 -7.60
N HIS A 33 -11.76 -10.78 -7.38
CA HIS A 33 -13.12 -10.67 -7.92
C HIS A 33 -13.97 -9.66 -7.13
N GLU A 34 -13.48 -8.44 -6.98
CA GLU A 34 -14.26 -7.29 -6.53
C GLU A 34 -14.31 -6.22 -7.64
N ASP A 35 -15.41 -5.46 -7.63
CA ASP A 35 -15.58 -4.27 -8.47
C ASP A 35 -15.23 -2.98 -7.71
N ASP A 36 -15.09 -3.06 -6.39
CA ASP A 36 -14.86 -1.89 -5.53
C ASP A 36 -13.40 -1.84 -5.05
N ILE A 37 -12.56 -1.11 -5.80
CA ILE A 37 -11.12 -1.00 -5.51
C ILE A 37 -10.84 -0.39 -4.15
N LYS A 38 -11.73 0.46 -3.65
CA LYS A 38 -11.60 1.05 -2.31
C LYS A 38 -11.73 -0.01 -1.23
N LYS A 39 -12.65 -0.97 -1.40
CA LYS A 39 -12.77 -2.11 -0.46
C LYS A 39 -11.54 -2.99 -0.50
N VAL A 40 -11.02 -3.28 -1.69
CA VAL A 40 -9.81 -4.10 -1.85
C VAL A 40 -8.61 -3.41 -1.19
N LYS A 41 -8.41 -2.12 -1.47
CA LYS A 41 -7.38 -1.30 -0.82
C LYS A 41 -7.51 -1.33 0.70
N GLN A 42 -8.71 -1.09 1.23
CA GLN A 42 -8.93 -1.05 2.68
C GLN A 42 -8.72 -2.40 3.35
N ALA A 43 -9.05 -3.50 2.67
CA ALA A 43 -8.79 -4.85 3.16
C ALA A 43 -7.29 -5.21 3.08
N LEU A 44 -6.56 -4.76 2.06
CA LEU A 44 -5.09 -4.88 1.99
C LEU A 44 -4.42 -4.09 3.11
N GLU A 45 -4.83 -2.84 3.35
CA GLU A 45 -4.32 -1.99 4.43
C GLU A 45 -4.62 -2.58 5.82
N LYS A 46 -5.63 -3.44 5.94
CA LYS A 46 -5.97 -4.15 7.19
C LYS A 46 -5.23 -5.48 7.33
N ALA A 47 -4.96 -6.17 6.22
CA ALA A 47 -4.21 -7.42 6.19
C ALA A 47 -2.71 -7.20 6.41
N LEU A 48 -2.20 -6.05 5.96
CA LEU A 48 -0.80 -5.68 6.03
C LEU A 48 -0.54 -4.65 7.12
N PRO A 49 0.62 -4.70 7.81
CA PRO A 49 0.99 -3.68 8.75
C PRO A 49 1.29 -2.37 8.01
N ALA A 50 0.42 -1.38 8.16
CA ALA A 50 0.57 -0.03 7.59
C ALA A 50 1.86 0.69 7.98
N ASP A 51 2.58 0.21 9.00
CA ASP A 51 3.88 0.76 9.39
C ASP A 51 4.99 0.39 8.40
N ASP A 52 4.89 -0.78 7.76
CA ASP A 52 5.95 -1.35 6.93
C ASP A 52 5.57 -1.42 5.44
N TYR A 53 4.28 -1.36 5.10
CA TYR A 53 3.76 -1.45 3.73
C TYR A 53 2.83 -0.28 3.37
N VAL A 54 2.74 0.03 2.08
CA VAL A 54 1.80 0.98 1.49
C VAL A 54 1.13 0.35 0.27
N VAL A 55 -0.16 0.59 0.13
CA VAL A 55 -0.93 0.19 -1.05
C VAL A 55 -1.05 1.40 -1.98
N ALA A 56 -0.44 1.31 -3.15
CA ALA A 56 -0.49 2.32 -4.20
C ALA A 56 -1.50 1.94 -5.27
N GLU A 57 -2.20 2.93 -5.81
CA GLU A 57 -3.07 2.76 -6.97
C GLU A 57 -2.23 2.97 -8.24
N ASN A 58 -2.41 2.12 -9.25
CA ASN A 58 -1.73 2.33 -10.52
C ASN A 58 -2.38 3.53 -11.26
N THR A 59 -1.55 4.47 -11.69
CA THR A 59 -2.00 5.68 -12.40
C THR A 59 -2.40 5.43 -13.84
N GLU A 60 -1.92 4.34 -14.44
CA GLU A 60 -2.23 3.91 -15.80
C GLU A 60 -3.46 2.97 -15.82
N ASP A 61 -3.53 2.07 -14.84
CA ASP A 61 -4.61 1.09 -14.70
C ASP A 61 -5.38 1.31 -13.38
N PRO A 62 -6.55 1.97 -13.41
CA PRO A 62 -7.32 2.28 -12.19
C PRO A 62 -7.98 1.05 -11.54
N GLU A 63 -7.89 -0.13 -12.15
CA GLU A 63 -8.31 -1.42 -11.59
C GLU A 63 -7.10 -2.22 -11.04
N GLU A 64 -5.93 -1.59 -10.91
CA GLU A 64 -4.72 -2.22 -10.41
C GLU A 64 -4.19 -1.51 -9.14
N LEU A 65 -3.85 -2.32 -8.15
CA LEU A 65 -3.20 -1.90 -6.92
C LEU A 65 -1.81 -2.53 -6.84
N ALA A 66 -0.83 -1.79 -6.34
CA ALA A 66 0.50 -2.30 -6.04
C ALA A 66 0.73 -2.22 -4.54
N VAL A 67 1.28 -3.28 -3.94
CA VAL A 67 1.71 -3.24 -2.55
C VAL A 67 3.22 -3.08 -2.50
N LEU A 68 3.67 -2.04 -1.82
CA LEU A 68 5.07 -1.64 -1.76
C LEU A 68 5.53 -1.62 -0.30
N LYS A 69 6.75 -2.09 -0.05
CA LYS A 69 7.38 -1.96 1.27
C LYS A 69 7.90 -0.54 1.44
N LYS A 70 7.58 0.10 2.58
CA LYS A 70 8.05 1.46 2.89
C LYS A 70 9.57 1.55 2.91
N GLY A 71 10.26 0.53 3.41
CA GLY A 71 11.73 0.48 3.39
C GLY A 71 12.32 0.55 1.98
N ASP A 72 11.73 -0.13 1.00
CA ASP A 72 12.14 -0.05 -0.42
C ASP A 72 11.91 1.37 -0.99
N LEU A 73 10.86 2.05 -0.55
CA LEU A 73 10.57 3.41 -0.99
C LEU A 73 11.51 4.44 -0.37
N GLU A 74 11.91 4.25 0.90
CA GLU A 74 12.92 5.09 1.54
C GLU A 74 14.28 4.95 0.85
N GLN A 75 14.62 3.77 0.33
CA GLN A 75 15.81 3.60 -0.54
C GLN A 75 15.70 4.39 -1.85
N LEU A 76 14.48 4.62 -2.35
CA LEU A 76 14.21 5.49 -3.49
C LEU A 76 14.05 6.97 -3.10
N SER A 77 14.34 7.34 -1.85
CA SER A 77 14.13 8.68 -1.28
C SER A 77 12.67 9.16 -1.35
N LEU A 78 11.70 8.23 -1.33
CA LEU A 78 10.27 8.50 -1.30
C LEU A 78 9.74 8.26 0.12
N TYR A 79 9.37 9.33 0.80
CA TYR A 79 8.92 9.27 2.19
C TYR A 79 7.42 9.49 2.29
N PHE A 80 6.69 8.56 2.90
CA PHE A 80 5.22 8.60 2.98
C PHE A 80 4.74 9.08 4.35
N CYS A 81 3.73 9.93 4.39
CA CYS A 81 3.03 10.24 5.63
C CYS A 81 2.21 9.03 6.08
N SER A 82 2.44 8.54 7.30
CA SER A 82 1.68 7.42 7.87
C SER A 82 0.18 7.69 8.09
N PHE A 83 -0.27 8.95 8.02
CA PHE A 83 -1.67 9.32 8.28
C PHE A 83 -2.50 9.54 7.01
N CYS A 84 -1.90 10.06 5.94
CA CYS A 84 -2.62 10.44 4.73
C CYS A 84 -1.95 9.97 3.44
N ALA A 85 -0.88 9.17 3.53
CA ALA A 85 -0.13 8.62 2.41
C ALA A 85 0.47 9.67 1.43
N MET A 86 0.55 10.95 1.82
CA MET A 86 1.23 11.98 1.02
C MET A 86 2.73 11.68 0.91
N VAL A 87 3.31 11.90 -0.27
CA VAL A 87 4.71 11.58 -0.59
C VAL A 87 5.59 12.82 -0.50
N PHE A 88 6.76 12.66 0.12
CA PHE A 88 7.77 13.70 0.33
C PHE A 88 9.12 13.26 -0.21
N ARG A 89 9.96 14.25 -0.56
CA ARG A 89 11.30 14.04 -1.11
C ARG A 89 12.38 13.86 -0.05
N SER A 90 12.03 14.06 1.22
CA SER A 90 12.93 13.90 2.35
C SER A 90 12.19 13.47 3.62
N GLU A 91 12.91 12.77 4.50
CA GLU A 91 12.41 12.38 5.81
C GLU A 91 12.03 13.61 6.65
N VAL A 92 12.77 14.71 6.49
CA VAL A 92 12.54 15.97 7.20
C VAL A 92 11.20 16.59 6.82
N GLU A 93 10.89 16.64 5.52
CA GLU A 93 9.59 17.14 5.03
C GLU A 93 8.43 16.24 5.48
N ARG A 94 8.63 14.92 5.45
CA ARG A 94 7.64 13.94 5.96
C ARG A 94 7.39 14.16 7.45
N ASN A 95 8.43 14.32 8.26
CA ASN A 95 8.33 14.57 9.71
C ASN A 95 7.67 15.93 10.01
N LEU A 96 7.95 16.96 9.22
CA LEU A 96 7.25 18.26 9.30
C LEU A 96 5.75 18.10 9.03
N HIS A 97 5.38 17.37 7.99
CA HIS A 97 3.98 17.14 7.66
C HIS A 97 3.27 16.26 8.70
N GLN A 98 3.93 15.21 9.22
CA GLN A 98 3.35 14.37 10.27
C GLN A 98 3.01 15.17 11.53
N ARG A 99 3.79 16.20 11.87
CA ARG A 99 3.46 17.09 13.00
C ARG A 99 2.12 17.79 12.85
N VAL A 100 1.64 18.05 11.63
CA VAL A 100 0.29 18.61 11.41
C VAL A 100 -0.80 17.64 11.86
N HIS A 101 -0.58 16.33 11.69
CA HIS A 101 -1.52 15.31 12.16
C HIS A 101 -1.50 15.15 13.68
N TYR A 102 -0.34 15.32 14.33
CA TYR A 102 -0.23 15.27 15.80
C TYR A 102 -0.66 16.57 16.50
N PHE A 103 -0.36 17.71 15.89
CA PHE A 103 -0.73 19.03 16.37
C PHE A 103 -1.82 19.58 15.46
N GLY A 104 -3.03 19.05 15.61
CA GLY A 104 -4.20 19.59 14.92
C GLY A 104 -4.31 21.09 15.18
N PHE A 105 -4.13 21.91 14.14
CA PHE A 105 -4.71 23.25 14.14
C PHE A 105 -6.21 23.05 13.89
N GLY A 106 -6.94 22.92 15.00
CA GLY A 106 -8.38 23.21 15.06
C GLY A 106 -8.61 24.71 15.14
#